data_AF-A0A765BUM6-F1
#
_entry.id   AF-A0A765BUM6-F1
#
_cell.length_a   1.000
_cell.length_b   1.000
_cell.length_c   1.000
_cell.angle_alpha   90.00
_cell.angle_beta   90.00
_cell.angle_gamma   90.00
#
_symmetry.space_group_name_H-M   'P 1'
#
loop_
_entity.id
_entity.type
_entity.pdbx_description
1 polymer ?
#
loop_
_entity_poly.entity_id
_entity_poly.type
_entity_poly.pdbx_seq_one_letter_code
_entity_poly.pdbx_strand_id
1 'polypeptide(L)' 'MRLASRFGRINQIRRDRPLTHEELMSHVPSVFGSDKHESRSDRYTYIPTITI' A
#
# COMPACT_ATOMS: atom_id res chain seq x y z
N MET A 1 -2.70 -28.34 -6.69
CA MET A 1 -2.44 -26.89 -6.77
C MET A 1 -1.59 -26.50 -5.57
N ARG A 2 -0.42 -25.85 -5.79
CA ARG A 2 0.49 -25.46 -4.71
C ARG A 2 0.14 -24.02 -4.31
N LEU A 3 -0.66 -23.86 -3.24
CA LEU A 3 -0.88 -22.56 -2.61
C LEU A 3 0.47 -22.06 -2.12
N ALA A 4 1.00 -21.01 -2.75
CA ALA A 4 2.30 -20.44 -2.42
C ALA A 4 2.23 -19.79 -1.03
N SER A 5 2.45 -20.58 0.03
CA SER A 5 2.74 -20.04 1.36
C SER A 5 4.21 -19.64 1.41
N ARG A 6 4.56 -18.49 0.82
CA ARG A 6 5.84 -17.83 1.08
C ARG A 6 5.59 -16.43 1.63
N PHE A 7 5.14 -16.39 2.89
CA PHE A 7 5.34 -15.22 3.77
C PHE A 7 6.84 -14.96 4.09
N GLY A 8 7.77 -15.45 3.25
CA GLY A 8 9.20 -15.50 3.55
C GLY A 8 10.00 -14.29 3.05
N ARG A 9 9.39 -13.36 2.31
CA ARG A 9 10.08 -12.14 1.88
C ARG A 9 9.58 -10.96 2.71
N ILE A 10 10.52 -10.33 3.41
CA ILE A 10 10.26 -9.10 4.17
C ILE A 10 9.82 -8.02 3.18
N ASN A 11 8.55 -7.61 3.26
CA ASN A 11 8.01 -6.47 2.50
C ASN A 11 8.23 -5.18 3.29
N GLN A 12 9.48 -4.91 3.66
CA GLN A 12 9.87 -3.71 4.38
C GLN A 12 11.04 -3.04 3.67
N ILE A 13 10.95 -1.73 3.54
CA ILE A 13 12.02 -0.87 3.04
C ILE A 13 12.22 0.27 4.04
N ARG A 14 13.48 0.61 4.31
CA ARG A 14 13.89 1.75 5.13
C ARG A 14 15.05 2.46 4.44
N ARG A 15 14.98 3.78 4.36
CA ARG A 15 16.00 4.67 3.80
C ARG A 15 16.15 5.88 4.71
N ASP A 16 17.33 6.49 4.71
CA ASP A 16 17.64 7.78 5.33
C ASP A 16 17.09 8.97 4.53
N ARG A 17 16.70 8.72 3.27
CA ARG A 17 15.96 9.63 2.39
C ARG A 17 14.48 9.26 2.26
N PRO A 18 13.62 10.17 1.79
CA PRO A 18 12.27 9.83 1.35
C PRO A 18 12.25 8.69 0.32
N LEU A 19 11.20 7.86 0.39
CA LEU A 19 10.99 6.76 -0.56
C LEU A 19 10.53 7.32 -1.91
N THR A 20 11.01 6.72 -2.99
CA THR A 20 10.54 7.05 -4.34
C THR A 20 9.18 6.42 -4.62
N HIS A 21 8.48 6.94 -5.63
CA HIS A 21 7.21 6.37 -6.07
C HIS A 21 7.36 4.92 -6.54
N GLU A 22 8.46 4.58 -7.21
CA GLU A 22 8.78 3.22 -7.65
C GLU A 22 9.01 2.27 -6.46
N GLU A 23 9.73 2.72 -5.44
CA GLU A 23 9.93 1.97 -4.20
C GLU A 23 8.58 1.69 -3.51
N LEU A 24 7.71 2.71 -3.44
CA LEU A 24 6.36 2.57 -2.88
C LEU A 24 5.48 1.65 -3.73
N MET A 25 5.50 1.74 -5.07
CA MET A 25 4.72 0.86 -5.94
C MET A 25 5.14 -0.60 -5.80
N SER A 26 6.43 -0.87 -5.61
CA SER A 26 6.95 -2.22 -5.42
C SER A 26 6.53 -2.84 -4.07
N HIS A 27 6.45 -2.03 -3.01
CA HIS A 27 6.19 -2.52 -1.65
C HIS A 27 4.74 -2.36 -1.18
N VAL A 28 4.06 -1.28 -1.56
CA VAL A 28 2.70 -0.89 -1.11
C VAL A 28 1.83 -0.39 -2.28
N PRO A 29 1.62 -1.19 -3.34
CA PRO A 29 0.91 -0.76 -4.54
C PRO A 29 -0.54 -0.29 -4.26
N SER A 30 -1.19 -0.82 -3.23
CA SER A 30 -2.58 -0.51 -2.89
C SER A 30 -2.82 0.95 -2.50
N VAL A 31 -1.79 1.68 -2.06
CA VAL A 31 -1.91 3.09 -1.64
C VAL A 31 -2.15 4.01 -2.83
N PHE A 32 -1.79 3.59 -4.05
CA PHE A 32 -2.01 4.33 -5.28
C PHE A 32 -3.36 4.03 -5.95
N GLY A 33 -4.22 3.24 -5.31
CA GLY A 33 -5.57 3.01 -5.81
C GLY A 33 -6.36 4.32 -5.85
N SER A 34 -6.95 4.64 -7.00
CA SER A 34 -7.89 5.75 -7.17
C SER A 34 -9.20 5.51 -6.42
N ASP A 35 -9.60 4.25 -6.34
CA ASP A 35 -10.91 3.85 -5.87
C ASP A 35 -10.88 3.23 -4.47
N LYS A 36 -12.04 3.24 -3.84
CA LYS A 36 -12.26 2.58 -2.55
C LYS A 36 -11.96 1.08 -2.65
N HIS A 37 -11.31 0.55 -1.63
CA HIS A 37 -11.11 -0.89 -1.50
C HIS A 37 -12.42 -1.58 -1.09
N GLU A 38 -12.96 -2.44 -1.96
CA GLU A 38 -14.19 -3.20 -1.68
C GLU A 38 -14.16 -3.95 -0.33
N SER A 39 -13.04 -4.59 0.00
CA SER A 39 -12.91 -5.40 1.24
C SER A 39 -12.95 -4.62 2.57
N ARG A 40 -12.76 -3.30 2.55
CA ARG A 40 -12.47 -2.55 3.78
C ARG A 40 -12.97 -1.12 3.82
N SER A 41 -13.23 -0.48 2.68
CA SER A 41 -13.61 0.93 2.67
C SER A 41 -14.94 1.20 3.35
N ASP A 42 -15.88 0.24 3.40
CA ASP A 42 -17.14 0.39 4.15
C ASP A 42 -16.94 0.55 5.65
N ARG A 43 -15.78 0.11 6.18
CA ARG A 43 -15.43 0.23 7.60
C ARG A 43 -14.75 1.55 7.96
N TYR A 44 -14.40 2.38 6.98
CA TYR A 44 -13.61 3.59 7.19
C TYR A 44 -14.27 4.82 6.57
N THR A 45 -14.30 5.92 7.32
CA THR A 45 -14.76 7.23 6.82
C THR A 45 -13.62 7.96 6.14
N TYR A 46 -13.86 8.49 4.93
CA TYR A 46 -12.89 9.32 4.23
C TYR A 46 -12.60 10.60 5.04
N ILE A 47 -11.33 10.87 5.30
CA ILE A 47 -10.87 12.13 5.91
C ILE A 47 -10.32 13.00 4.78
N PRO A 48 -10.86 14.20 4.55
CA PRO A 48 -10.39 15.08 3.49
C PRO A 48 -8.93 15.47 3.71
N THR A 49 -8.14 15.47 2.63
CA THR A 49 -6.78 15.99 2.65
C THR A 49 -6.78 17.50 2.46
N ILE A 50 -5.82 18.19 3.08
CA ILE A 50 -5.64 19.63 2.93
C ILE A 50 -5.52 20.02 1.45
N THR A 51 -6.23 21.07 1.05
CA THR A 51 -6.06 21.73 -0.24
C THR A 51 -5.01 22.83 -0.07
N ILE A 52 -3.95 22.82 -0.88
CA ILE A 52 -2.90 23.85 -0.89
C ILE A 52 -3.30 24.96 -1.85
#